data_AF-A0A366W4T2-F1
#
_entry.id   AF-A0A366W4T2-F1
#
_cell.length_a   1.000
_cell.length_b   1.000
_cell.length_c   1.000
_cell.angle_alpha   90.00
_cell.angle_beta   90.00
_cell.angle_gamma   90.00
#
_symmetry.space_group_name_H-M   'P 1'
#
loop_
_entity.id
_entity.type
_entity.pdbx_description
1 polymer ?
#
loop_
_entity_poly.entity_id
_entity_poly.type
_entity_poly.pdbx_seq_one_letter_code
_entity_poly.pdbx_strand_id
1 'polypeptide(L)'
;MGGCDAVQGAVNAVRDTTAAEVIGLGPDLPCDVDRFEAKRMAGTYLRTANGTPGGTIIAVSGRTHGGSAPLPRNLAVDDRKIRGLDASALGDLSGRKHSTAVPIAALNTRATLPLAYQLRYQADGVDYSGPLVVGIPPLQDDIPLLGQSLRMGAVAITYTAVSNDGAVETTQATGDFAIRLGFGSQRATFSISNLRIESGPALPFARLRWTRLGLCGARVVSSGQGVVSMYDHDDGRIPTFGPDADPSEGVLVFQATQFAADPTTPGPSDLGGVFAIQGDASSLTAVFLSRGGSAAAIP
;
A
#
# COMPACT_ATOMS: atom_id res chain seq x y z
N MET A 1 36.22 -33.72 17.47
CA MET A 1 36.57 -32.37 17.02
C MET A 1 35.64 -31.97 15.88
N GLY A 2 34.41 -31.51 16.14
CA GLY A 2 33.45 -31.23 15.05
C GLY A 2 32.19 -30.43 15.41
N GLY A 3 32.08 -29.89 16.64
CA GLY A 3 30.92 -29.12 17.06
C GLY A 3 31.11 -27.60 16.90
N CYS A 4 32.31 -27.09 17.16
CA CYS A 4 32.58 -25.64 17.10
C CYS A 4 32.64 -25.13 15.66
N ASP A 5 33.19 -25.88 14.72
CA ASP A 5 33.32 -25.43 13.32
C ASP A 5 31.97 -25.37 12.59
N ALA A 6 31.03 -26.26 12.93
CA ALA A 6 29.68 -26.25 12.39
C ALA A 6 28.86 -25.07 12.93
N VAL A 7 29.03 -24.72 14.21
CA VAL A 7 28.39 -23.55 14.82
C VAL A 7 29.03 -22.25 14.31
N GLN A 8 30.35 -22.21 14.13
CA GLN A 8 31.04 -21.06 13.53
C GLN A 8 30.62 -20.87 12.06
N GLY A 9 30.47 -21.96 11.30
CA GLY A 9 29.97 -21.93 9.92
C GLY A 9 28.51 -21.46 9.81
N ALA A 10 27.64 -21.89 10.73
CA ALA A 10 26.27 -21.40 10.82
C ALA A 10 26.20 -19.94 11.27
N VAL A 11 27.04 -19.52 12.23
CA VAL A 11 27.12 -18.12 12.69
C VAL A 11 27.72 -17.20 11.63
N ASN A 12 28.67 -17.68 10.83
CA ASN A 12 29.23 -16.94 9.69
C ASN A 12 28.25 -16.89 8.52
N ALA A 13 27.52 -17.96 8.20
CA ALA A 13 26.44 -17.94 7.21
C ALA A 13 25.27 -17.05 7.65
N VAL A 14 24.96 -17.02 8.96
CA VAL A 14 23.99 -16.09 9.56
C VAL A 14 24.54 -14.66 9.58
N ARG A 15 25.86 -14.44 9.73
CA ARG A 15 26.50 -13.12 9.60
C ARG A 15 26.48 -12.61 8.17
N ASP A 16 26.77 -13.46 7.20
CA ASP A 16 26.70 -13.12 5.78
C ASP A 16 25.26 -12.90 5.30
N THR A 17 24.26 -13.54 5.94
CA THR A 17 22.82 -13.24 5.72
C THR A 17 22.25 -12.14 6.61
N THR A 18 22.94 -11.70 7.67
CA THR A 18 22.54 -10.51 8.46
C THR A 18 23.15 -9.22 7.92
N ALA A 19 24.19 -9.31 7.09
CA ALA A 19 24.57 -8.23 6.18
C ALA A 19 23.52 -7.98 5.08
N ALA A 20 22.62 -8.94 4.83
CA ALA A 20 21.43 -8.74 3.99
C ALA A 20 20.33 -7.99 4.78
N GLU A 21 20.59 -6.70 4.94
CA GLU A 21 19.60 -5.63 5.01
C GLU A 21 18.48 -5.85 6.03
N VAL A 22 18.74 -5.45 7.28
CA VAL A 22 17.70 -4.93 8.16
C VAL A 22 17.44 -3.48 7.75
N ILE A 23 16.63 -3.26 6.71
CA ILE A 23 16.13 -1.91 6.40
C ILE A 23 14.94 -1.64 7.33
N GLY A 24 15.25 -1.15 8.52
CA GLY A 24 14.28 -0.57 9.45
C GLY A 24 14.36 0.95 9.40
N LEU A 25 14.12 1.55 8.22
CA LEU A 25 14.26 3.00 7.99
C LEU A 25 13.06 3.58 7.21
N GLY A 26 11.87 3.02 7.38
CA GLY A 26 10.65 3.72 6.97
C GLY A 26 10.37 4.90 7.93
N PRO A 27 9.91 6.07 7.46
CA PRO A 27 9.46 7.12 8.36
C PRO A 27 8.33 6.57 9.24
N ASP A 28 8.37 6.86 10.54
CA ASP A 28 7.30 6.48 11.45
C ASP A 28 6.07 7.33 11.10
N LEU A 29 5.04 6.69 10.54
CA LEU A 29 3.80 7.37 10.24
C LEU A 29 2.96 7.44 11.52
N PRO A 30 2.52 8.62 11.96
CA PRO A 30 1.78 8.76 13.20
C PRO A 30 0.52 7.88 13.19
N CYS A 31 0.42 7.06 14.23
CA CYS A 31 -0.71 6.17 14.49
C CYS A 31 -1.92 6.88 15.08
N ASP A 32 -1.77 8.15 15.49
CA ASP A 32 -2.84 8.94 16.08
C ASP A 32 -3.84 9.36 15.00
N VAL A 33 -5.11 9.07 15.26
CA VAL A 33 -6.23 9.56 14.47
C VAL A 33 -6.93 10.60 15.31
N ASP A 34 -6.94 11.85 14.85
CA ASP A 34 -7.76 12.87 15.50
C ASP A 34 -9.24 12.46 15.39
N ARG A 35 -9.88 12.29 16.55
CA ARG A 35 -11.26 11.80 16.72
C ARG A 35 -12.27 12.69 15.99
N PHE A 36 -11.89 13.94 15.70
CA PHE A 36 -12.72 14.95 15.02
C PHE A 36 -12.67 14.87 13.48
N GLU A 37 -11.84 14.02 12.89
CA GLU A 37 -11.74 13.82 11.44
C GLU A 37 -12.59 12.66 10.88
N ALA A 38 -13.55 12.15 11.65
CA ALA A 38 -14.52 11.14 11.21
C ALA A 38 -15.48 11.70 10.14
N LYS A 39 -14.95 11.92 8.93
CA LYS A 39 -15.70 12.23 7.71
C LYS A 39 -16.29 10.90 7.17
N ARG A 40 -17.40 10.95 6.43
CA ARG A 40 -18.12 9.75 5.90
C ARG A 40 -17.28 8.83 5.01
N MET A 41 -16.09 9.28 4.59
CA MET A 41 -15.15 8.53 3.79
C MET A 41 -13.72 8.79 4.29
N ALA A 42 -12.92 7.73 4.31
CA ALA A 42 -11.49 7.76 4.59
C ALA A 42 -10.73 7.00 3.49
N GLY A 43 -9.43 7.22 3.42
CA GLY A 43 -8.60 6.60 2.40
C GLY A 43 -7.14 6.97 2.52
N THR A 44 -6.37 6.52 1.54
CA THR A 44 -4.93 6.75 1.45
C THR A 44 -4.56 7.01 0.00
N TYR A 45 -3.67 7.97 -0.23
CA TYR A 45 -3.15 8.34 -1.54
C TYR A 45 -1.62 8.37 -1.51
N LEU A 46 -0.98 7.75 -2.49
CA LEU A 46 0.46 7.90 -2.72
C LEU A 46 0.65 9.08 -3.68
N ARG A 47 1.04 10.23 -3.14
CA ARG A 47 1.26 11.47 -3.91
C ARG A 47 2.67 11.48 -4.50
N THR A 48 2.78 11.34 -5.81
CA THR A 48 4.04 11.51 -6.55
C THR A 48 3.97 12.81 -7.36
N ALA A 49 5.01 13.63 -7.28
CA ALA A 49 5.13 14.76 -8.20
C ALA A 49 5.56 14.22 -9.57
N ASN A 50 4.95 14.73 -10.64
CA ASN A 50 5.30 14.28 -11.99
C ASN A 50 6.77 14.62 -12.28
N GLY A 51 7.51 13.64 -12.80
CA GLY A 51 8.93 13.79 -13.12
C GLY A 51 9.89 13.55 -11.95
N THR A 52 9.40 13.23 -10.75
CA THR A 52 10.25 12.79 -9.63
C THR A 52 10.08 11.30 -9.37
N PRO A 53 11.17 10.54 -9.15
CA PRO A 53 11.04 9.24 -8.50
C PRO A 53 10.57 9.47 -7.06
N GLY A 54 9.63 8.65 -6.63
CA GLY A 54 9.18 8.67 -5.25
C GLY A 54 7.80 9.27 -5.01
N GLY A 55 7.33 9.21 -3.78
CA GLY A 55 5.98 9.61 -3.44
C GLY A 55 5.71 9.61 -1.95
N THR A 56 4.90 10.55 -1.50
CA THR A 56 4.51 10.67 -0.10
C THR A 56 3.13 10.08 0.10
N ILE A 57 3.00 9.19 1.08
CA ILE A 57 1.69 8.70 1.49
C ILE A 57 0.99 9.80 2.28
N ILE A 58 -0.23 10.13 1.87
CA ILE A 58 -1.10 11.06 2.57
C ILE A 58 -2.46 10.42 2.88
N ALA A 59 -2.95 10.70 4.10
CA ALA A 59 -4.28 10.33 4.51
C ALA A 59 -5.30 11.17 3.74
N VAL A 60 -6.41 10.53 3.39
CA VAL A 60 -7.47 11.14 2.60
C VAL A 60 -8.78 11.02 3.34
N SER A 61 -9.58 12.08 3.31
CA SER A 61 -10.89 12.10 3.95
C SER A 61 -11.91 12.85 3.10
N GLY A 62 -13.20 12.54 3.23
CA GLY A 62 -14.21 13.16 2.37
C GLY A 62 -15.66 12.91 2.77
N ARG A 63 -16.57 13.53 2.01
CA ARG A 63 -18.03 13.30 2.12
C ARG A 63 -18.53 12.53 0.90
N THR A 64 -19.16 11.37 1.15
CA THR A 64 -19.97 10.67 0.14
C THR A 64 -21.23 11.47 -0.19
N HIS A 65 -21.70 11.39 -1.43
CA HIS A 65 -23.10 11.69 -1.73
C HIS A 65 -23.97 10.67 -0.97
N GLY A 66 -25.19 11.01 -0.53
CA GLY A 66 -26.05 9.99 0.07
C GLY A 66 -26.16 8.77 -0.86
N GLY A 67 -25.93 7.56 -0.35
CA GLY A 67 -25.90 6.32 -1.14
C GLY A 67 -24.53 5.91 -1.68
N SER A 68 -24.52 4.78 -2.38
CA SER A 68 -23.37 4.00 -2.88
C SER A 68 -22.55 4.67 -4.00
N ALA A 69 -22.51 5.99 -4.04
CA ALA A 69 -21.83 6.73 -5.10
C ALA A 69 -20.30 6.47 -5.05
N PRO A 70 -19.67 6.15 -6.19
CA PRO A 70 -18.29 5.66 -6.24
C PRO A 70 -17.24 6.69 -5.80
N LEU A 71 -17.51 8.02 -5.89
CA LEU A 71 -16.57 9.06 -5.45
C LEU A 71 -17.11 10.13 -4.50
N PRO A 72 -16.22 10.73 -3.69
CA PRO A 72 -16.55 11.82 -2.79
C PRO A 72 -16.69 13.16 -3.52
N ARG A 73 -17.63 14.00 -3.06
CA ARG A 73 -17.80 15.38 -3.56
C ARG A 73 -16.68 16.34 -3.12
N ASN A 74 -15.92 15.97 -2.10
CA ASN A 74 -14.87 16.80 -1.50
C ASN A 74 -13.78 15.90 -0.93
N LEU A 75 -12.78 15.56 -1.74
CA LEU A 75 -11.60 14.86 -1.29
C LEU A 75 -10.69 15.89 -0.60
N ALA A 76 -10.49 15.75 0.71
CA ALA A 76 -9.49 16.51 1.43
C ALA A 76 -8.17 15.74 1.38
N VAL A 77 -7.16 16.39 0.83
CA VAL A 77 -5.81 15.87 0.66
C VAL A 77 -4.88 16.96 1.18
N ASP A 78 -4.17 16.71 2.29
CA ASP A 78 -3.17 17.66 2.84
C ASP A 78 -3.76 19.08 3.02
N ASP A 79 -4.86 19.18 3.79
CA ASP A 79 -5.72 20.37 4.02
C ASP A 79 -6.34 21.04 2.79
N ARG A 80 -6.00 20.60 1.58
CA ARG A 80 -6.56 21.09 0.32
C ARG A 80 -7.78 20.27 -0.05
N LYS A 81 -8.89 20.95 -0.34
CA LYS A 81 -10.13 20.31 -0.78
C LYS A 81 -10.19 20.27 -2.31
N ILE A 82 -10.12 19.07 -2.88
CA ILE A 82 -10.47 18.78 -4.27
C ILE A 82 -11.99 18.63 -4.33
N ARG A 83 -12.66 19.58 -5.00
CA ARG A 83 -14.13 19.66 -5.05
C ARG A 83 -14.66 19.23 -6.42
N GLY A 84 -15.78 18.50 -6.40
CA GLY A 84 -16.56 18.17 -7.60
C GLY A 84 -15.90 17.13 -8.51
N LEU A 85 -15.42 16.02 -7.94
CA LEU A 85 -15.04 14.84 -8.74
C LEU A 85 -16.34 14.14 -9.18
N ASP A 86 -16.65 14.21 -10.47
CA ASP A 86 -17.86 13.62 -11.06
C ASP A 86 -17.51 12.45 -11.98
N ALA A 87 -18.26 11.34 -11.89
CA ALA A 87 -18.01 10.14 -12.69
C ALA A 87 -18.47 10.37 -14.12
N SER A 88 -17.58 10.19 -15.10
CA SER A 88 -17.96 10.16 -16.52
C SER A 88 -18.59 8.81 -16.87
N ALA A 89 -19.29 8.77 -18.00
CA ALA A 89 -19.90 7.56 -18.55
C ALA A 89 -18.90 6.44 -18.88
N LEU A 90 -17.60 6.76 -19.02
CA LEU A 90 -16.51 5.81 -19.26
C LEU A 90 -15.77 5.40 -17.97
N GLY A 91 -16.22 5.88 -16.81
CA GLY A 91 -15.61 5.60 -15.51
C GLY A 91 -14.54 6.61 -15.08
N ASP A 92 -14.02 7.42 -16.01
CA ASP A 92 -13.08 8.51 -15.69
C ASP A 92 -13.77 9.60 -14.87
N LEU A 93 -13.13 10.10 -13.83
CA LEU A 93 -13.67 11.19 -13.03
C LEU A 93 -12.92 12.47 -13.31
N SER A 94 -13.62 13.56 -13.55
CA SER A 94 -13.02 14.89 -13.71
C SER A 94 -13.53 15.83 -12.63
N GLY A 95 -12.66 16.68 -12.10
CA GLY A 95 -13.02 17.70 -11.11
C GLY A 95 -12.38 19.05 -11.34
N ARG A 96 -12.63 19.99 -10.42
CA ARG A 96 -12.03 21.34 -10.47
C ARG A 96 -10.53 21.26 -10.13
N LYS A 97 -9.71 22.15 -10.70
CA LYS A 97 -8.22 22.18 -10.63
C LYS A 97 -7.47 21.12 -11.45
N HIS A 98 -7.91 20.85 -12.68
CA HIS A 98 -7.26 19.85 -13.56
C HIS A 98 -7.11 18.49 -12.87
N SER A 99 -8.11 18.12 -12.05
CA SER A 99 -8.09 16.87 -11.30
C SER A 99 -8.82 15.79 -12.08
N THR A 100 -8.21 14.62 -12.17
CA THR A 100 -8.81 13.43 -12.77
C THR A 100 -8.60 12.23 -11.88
N ALA A 101 -9.59 11.37 -11.69
CA ALA A 101 -9.43 10.07 -11.06
C ALA A 101 -9.88 8.97 -12.01
N VAL A 102 -9.01 8.03 -12.35
CA VAL A 102 -9.32 6.93 -13.27
C VAL A 102 -9.40 5.63 -12.46
N PRO A 103 -10.48 4.85 -12.55
CA PRO A 103 -10.58 3.56 -11.86
C PRO A 103 -9.41 2.65 -12.21
N ILE A 104 -8.80 2.00 -11.21
CA ILE A 104 -7.82 0.95 -11.47
C ILE A 104 -8.59 -0.33 -11.76
N ALA A 105 -8.75 -0.65 -13.05
CA ALA A 105 -9.63 -1.72 -13.52
C ALA A 105 -9.37 -3.08 -12.84
N ALA A 106 -8.10 -3.44 -12.65
CA ALA A 106 -7.71 -4.68 -11.97
C ALA A 106 -8.23 -4.79 -10.52
N LEU A 107 -8.51 -3.65 -9.87
CA LEU A 107 -8.94 -3.57 -8.48
C LEU A 107 -10.42 -3.20 -8.32
N ASN A 108 -11.10 -2.73 -9.37
CA ASN A 108 -12.47 -2.26 -9.30
C ASN A 108 -13.41 -3.19 -10.07
N THR A 109 -14.14 -4.02 -9.33
CA THR A 109 -15.12 -4.96 -9.88
C THR A 109 -16.58 -4.52 -9.66
N ARG A 110 -16.79 -3.39 -8.97
CA ARG A 110 -18.12 -2.86 -8.59
C ARG A 110 -18.15 -1.34 -8.69
N ALA A 111 -19.35 -0.77 -8.75
CA ALA A 111 -19.58 0.67 -8.70
C ALA A 111 -19.72 1.21 -7.25
N THR A 112 -19.43 0.39 -6.23
CA THR A 112 -19.61 0.73 -4.82
C THR A 112 -18.28 0.70 -4.07
N LEU A 113 -18.16 1.56 -3.05
CA LEU A 113 -16.99 1.62 -2.17
C LEU A 113 -16.74 0.28 -1.45
N PRO A 114 -15.48 0.00 -1.04
CA PRO A 114 -14.27 0.79 -1.32
C PRO A 114 -13.77 0.64 -2.77
N LEU A 115 -13.07 1.66 -3.28
CA LEU A 115 -12.62 1.76 -4.67
C LEU A 115 -11.19 2.30 -4.75
N ALA A 116 -10.45 1.86 -5.78
CA ALA A 116 -9.08 2.27 -6.07
C ALA A 116 -9.00 3.08 -7.37
N TYR A 117 -8.28 4.19 -7.37
CA TYR A 117 -8.18 5.12 -8.49
C TYR A 117 -6.74 5.53 -8.73
N GLN A 118 -6.39 5.81 -9.98
CA GLN A 118 -5.27 6.66 -10.32
C GLN A 118 -5.74 8.12 -10.24
N LEU A 119 -5.37 8.83 -9.16
CA LEU A 119 -5.68 10.24 -9.00
C LEU A 119 -4.57 11.08 -9.65
N ARG A 120 -4.94 12.14 -10.36
CA ARG A 120 -4.08 13.20 -10.84
C ARG A 120 -4.69 14.54 -10.48
N TYR A 121 -3.89 15.52 -10.09
CA TYR A 121 -4.35 16.89 -9.88
C TYR A 121 -3.17 17.85 -9.89
N GLN A 122 -3.46 19.12 -10.16
CA GLN A 122 -2.47 20.19 -10.05
C GLN A 122 -2.70 20.98 -8.76
N ALA A 123 -1.62 21.28 -8.04
CA ALA A 123 -1.66 22.23 -6.93
C ALA A 123 -0.38 23.06 -6.87
N ASP A 124 -0.53 24.38 -6.72
CA ASP A 124 0.55 25.37 -6.73
C ASP A 124 1.54 25.24 -7.90
N GLY A 125 1.02 24.91 -9.09
CA GLY A 125 1.83 24.74 -10.29
C GLY A 125 2.59 23.40 -10.38
N VAL A 126 2.40 22.50 -9.40
CA VAL A 126 2.96 21.14 -9.43
C VAL A 126 1.87 20.15 -9.79
N ASP A 127 2.14 19.32 -10.80
CA ASP A 127 1.27 18.21 -11.17
C ASP A 127 1.60 16.98 -10.32
N TYR A 128 0.60 16.48 -9.62
CA TYR A 128 0.70 15.27 -8.81
C TYR A 128 -0.09 14.14 -9.45
N SER A 129 0.44 12.92 -9.30
CA SER A 129 -0.26 11.70 -9.67
C SER A 129 0.05 10.56 -8.71
N GLY A 130 -0.84 9.57 -8.66
CA GLY A 130 -0.58 8.30 -7.98
C GLY A 130 -1.84 7.53 -7.61
N PRO A 131 -1.68 6.34 -7.01
CA PRO A 131 -2.82 5.55 -6.59
C PRO A 131 -3.49 6.09 -5.32
N LEU A 132 -4.81 6.09 -5.33
CA LEU A 132 -5.73 6.45 -4.26
C LEU A 132 -6.63 5.25 -3.94
N VAL A 133 -6.82 4.92 -2.67
CA VAL A 133 -7.87 4.01 -2.21
C VAL A 133 -8.78 4.74 -1.24
N VAL A 134 -10.09 4.62 -1.44
CA VAL A 134 -11.10 5.26 -0.59
C VAL A 134 -12.23 4.31 -0.25
N GLY A 135 -12.78 4.46 0.95
CA GLY A 135 -13.88 3.63 1.44
C GLY A 135 -14.61 4.27 2.62
N ILE A 136 -15.64 3.56 3.10
CA ILE A 136 -16.40 3.97 4.29
C ILE A 136 -15.59 3.51 5.51
N PRO A 137 -15.16 4.41 6.41
CA PRO A 137 -14.43 3.99 7.60
C PRO A 137 -15.36 3.20 8.54
N PRO A 138 -14.86 2.16 9.23
CA PRO A 138 -15.62 1.50 10.29
C PRO A 138 -15.79 2.45 11.48
N LEU A 139 -16.82 2.21 12.29
CA LEU A 139 -16.95 2.88 13.59
C LEU A 139 -15.80 2.42 14.50
N GLN A 140 -15.25 3.35 15.29
CA GLN A 140 -14.09 3.07 16.14
C GLN A 140 -14.38 1.96 17.15
N ASP A 141 -15.61 1.95 17.70
CA ASP A 141 -16.05 0.99 18.70
C ASP A 141 -16.28 -0.42 18.09
N ASP A 142 -16.39 -0.52 16.76
CA ASP A 142 -16.57 -1.80 16.07
C ASP A 142 -15.24 -2.42 15.60
N ILE A 143 -14.11 -1.77 15.88
CA ILE A 143 -12.79 -2.31 15.55
C ILE A 143 -12.43 -3.38 16.60
N PRO A 144 -12.13 -4.63 16.19
CA PRO A 144 -11.74 -5.66 17.15
C PRO A 144 -10.52 -5.26 17.96
N LEU A 145 -10.57 -5.46 19.27
CA LEU A 145 -9.44 -5.22 20.18
C LEU A 145 -8.54 -6.45 20.35
N LEU A 146 -9.06 -7.64 20.04
CA LEU A 146 -8.39 -8.92 20.23
C LEU A 146 -8.61 -9.83 19.02
N GLY A 147 -7.82 -10.91 18.95
CA GLY A 147 -7.89 -11.90 17.88
C GLY A 147 -7.06 -11.54 16.65
N GLN A 148 -7.29 -12.28 15.57
CA GLN A 148 -6.61 -12.09 14.29
C GLN A 148 -7.62 -12.02 13.14
N SER A 149 -7.24 -11.33 12.07
CA SER A 149 -7.98 -11.32 10.81
C SER A 149 -7.01 -11.52 9.65
N LEU A 150 -7.43 -12.27 8.65
CA LEU A 150 -6.74 -12.40 7.37
C LEU A 150 -7.61 -11.73 6.30
N ARG A 151 -7.04 -10.78 5.56
CA ARG A 151 -7.65 -10.19 4.37
C ARG A 151 -6.83 -10.55 3.16
N MET A 152 -7.52 -10.90 2.08
CA MET A 152 -6.91 -11.26 0.80
C MET A 152 -7.62 -10.51 -0.31
N GLY A 153 -6.89 -10.19 -1.37
CA GLY A 153 -7.46 -9.49 -2.52
C GLY A 153 -6.43 -9.29 -3.61
N ALA A 154 -6.72 -8.35 -4.50
CA ALA A 154 -5.83 -8.04 -5.62
C ALA A 154 -4.90 -6.87 -5.29
N VAL A 155 -3.72 -6.88 -5.90
CA VAL A 155 -2.75 -5.80 -5.90
C VAL A 155 -2.40 -5.43 -7.34
N ALA A 156 -2.25 -4.14 -7.60
CA ALA A 156 -1.61 -3.63 -8.81
C ALA A 156 -0.31 -2.94 -8.41
N ILE A 157 0.78 -3.27 -9.09
CA ILE A 157 2.10 -2.72 -8.83
C ILE A 157 2.66 -2.03 -10.06
N THR A 158 3.47 -1.01 -9.83
CA THR A 158 4.33 -0.38 -10.83
C THR A 158 5.74 -0.41 -10.29
N TYR A 159 6.60 -1.15 -10.98
CA TYR A 159 8.03 -1.22 -10.71
C TYR A 159 8.76 -0.38 -11.75
N THR A 160 9.62 0.53 -11.31
CA THR A 160 10.47 1.33 -12.18
C THR A 160 11.91 1.09 -11.77
N ALA A 161 12.78 0.77 -12.72
CA ALA A 161 14.21 0.59 -12.49
C ALA A 161 15.02 1.32 -13.56
N VAL A 162 16.22 1.74 -13.19
CA VAL A 162 17.22 2.21 -14.15
C VAL A 162 18.04 1.01 -14.60
N SER A 163 17.99 0.70 -15.89
CA SER A 163 18.82 -0.35 -16.50
C SER A 163 20.30 0.01 -16.47
N ASN A 164 21.17 -0.96 -16.72
CA ASN A 164 22.63 -0.75 -16.78
C ASN A 164 23.06 0.30 -17.82
N ASP A 165 22.23 0.53 -18.85
CA ASP A 165 22.47 1.53 -19.90
C ASP A 165 21.91 2.92 -19.53
N GLY A 166 21.42 3.08 -18.30
CA GLY A 166 20.82 4.33 -17.81
C GLY A 166 19.38 4.57 -18.29
N ALA A 167 18.79 3.65 -19.06
CA ALA A 167 17.40 3.77 -19.49
C ALA A 167 16.44 3.43 -18.35
N VAL A 168 15.40 4.25 -18.16
CA VAL A 168 14.34 4.00 -17.19
C VAL A 168 13.34 3.02 -17.79
N GLU A 169 13.20 1.87 -17.14
CA GLU A 169 12.23 0.84 -17.50
C GLU A 169 11.10 0.79 -16.48
N THR A 170 9.86 0.64 -16.96
CA THR A 170 8.68 0.54 -16.10
C THR A 170 7.92 -0.74 -16.42
N THR A 171 7.70 -1.55 -15.39
CA THR A 171 6.86 -2.74 -15.41
C THR A 171 5.56 -2.48 -14.64
N GLN A 172 4.43 -2.81 -15.26
CA GLN A 172 3.14 -2.86 -14.59
C GLN A 172 2.73 -4.32 -14.44
N ALA A 173 2.31 -4.70 -13.23
CA ALA A 173 1.86 -6.04 -12.95
C ALA A 173 0.67 -6.06 -11.99
N THR A 174 -0.12 -7.11 -12.06
CA THR A 174 -1.20 -7.41 -11.12
C THR A 174 -0.86 -8.69 -10.35
N GLY A 175 -1.47 -8.91 -9.20
CA GLY A 175 -1.30 -10.16 -8.46
C GLY A 175 -2.20 -10.22 -7.24
N ASP A 176 -1.88 -11.14 -6.35
CA ASP A 176 -2.61 -11.35 -5.11
C ASP A 176 -1.87 -10.73 -3.93
N PHE A 177 -2.61 -10.23 -2.95
CA PHE A 177 -2.06 -9.91 -1.64
C PHE A 177 -2.79 -10.65 -0.53
N ALA A 178 -2.06 -10.82 0.57
CA ALA A 178 -2.62 -11.24 1.85
C ALA A 178 -2.09 -10.32 2.96
N ILE A 179 -2.96 -9.93 3.89
CA ILE A 179 -2.58 -9.20 5.08
C ILE A 179 -3.19 -9.85 6.32
N ARG A 180 -2.32 -10.19 7.27
CA ARG A 180 -2.71 -10.71 8.58
C ARG A 180 -2.63 -9.59 9.59
N LEU A 181 -3.76 -9.33 10.27
CA LEU A 181 -3.92 -8.34 11.33
C LEU A 181 -3.97 -9.08 12.66
N GLY A 182 -3.13 -8.69 13.62
CA GLY A 182 -3.19 -9.15 15.01
C GLY A 182 -3.64 -8.01 15.91
N PHE A 183 -4.91 -7.98 16.29
CA PHE A 183 -5.50 -6.87 17.04
C PHE A 183 -4.92 -6.79 18.46
N GLY A 184 -4.71 -7.94 19.11
CA GLY A 184 -4.10 -7.98 20.45
C GLY A 184 -2.61 -7.63 20.47
N SER A 185 -1.88 -7.93 19.38
CA SER A 185 -0.46 -7.56 19.26
C SER A 185 -0.24 -6.18 18.63
N GLN A 186 -1.30 -5.58 18.08
CA GLN A 186 -1.23 -4.34 17.28
C GLN A 186 -0.21 -4.42 16.14
N ARG A 187 -0.05 -5.61 15.55
CA ARG A 187 0.88 -5.84 14.44
C ARG A 187 0.18 -6.42 13.22
N ALA A 188 0.73 -6.12 12.06
CA ALA A 188 0.31 -6.72 10.81
C ALA A 188 1.50 -7.25 9.99
N THR A 189 1.21 -8.22 9.13
CA THR A 189 2.12 -8.73 8.10
C THR A 189 1.39 -8.73 6.77
N PHE A 190 2.04 -8.20 5.75
CA PHE A 190 1.54 -8.10 4.39
C PHE A 190 2.42 -8.93 3.45
N SER A 191 1.83 -9.52 2.42
CA SER A 191 2.57 -10.23 1.38
C SER A 191 1.89 -10.10 0.03
N ILE A 192 2.68 -10.13 -1.04
CA ILE A 192 2.21 -10.24 -2.42
C ILE A 192 2.82 -11.47 -3.10
N SER A 193 2.06 -12.05 -4.02
CA SER A 193 2.45 -13.23 -4.81
C SER A 193 1.63 -13.30 -6.10
N ASN A 194 1.88 -14.34 -6.92
CA ASN A 194 1.13 -14.61 -8.16
C ASN A 194 1.13 -13.40 -9.12
N LEU A 195 2.29 -12.75 -9.25
CA LEU A 195 2.43 -11.56 -10.08
C LEU A 195 2.35 -11.92 -11.56
N ARG A 196 1.47 -11.22 -12.26
CA ARG A 196 1.28 -11.28 -13.71
C ARG A 196 1.65 -9.93 -14.30
N ILE A 197 2.61 -9.93 -15.21
CA ILE A 197 3.04 -8.74 -15.93
C ILE A 197 1.97 -8.36 -16.95
N GLU A 198 1.51 -7.12 -16.90
CA GLU A 198 0.57 -6.52 -17.85
C GLU A 198 1.33 -5.78 -18.96
N SER A 199 2.45 -5.14 -18.62
CA SER A 199 3.32 -4.44 -19.57
C SER A 199 4.72 -4.23 -19.00
N GLY A 200 5.73 -4.12 -19.88
CA GLY A 200 7.12 -3.86 -19.50
C GLY A 200 7.96 -5.14 -19.34
N PRO A 201 9.20 -5.02 -18.86
CA PRO A 201 10.11 -6.16 -18.67
C PRO A 201 9.71 -7.05 -17.49
N ALA A 202 10.39 -8.17 -17.34
CA ALA A 202 10.21 -9.08 -16.21
C ALA A 202 10.51 -8.40 -14.86
N LEU A 203 9.75 -8.75 -13.83
CA LEU A 203 10.06 -8.32 -12.47
C LEU A 203 11.26 -9.12 -11.93
N PRO A 204 12.15 -8.49 -11.15
CA PRO A 204 13.27 -9.21 -10.53
C PRO A 204 12.85 -10.07 -9.34
N PHE A 205 11.58 -10.00 -8.91
CA PHE A 205 11.02 -10.75 -7.78
C PHE A 205 9.70 -11.41 -8.16
N ALA A 206 9.40 -12.55 -7.52
CA ALA A 206 8.12 -13.25 -7.62
C ALA A 206 7.21 -12.97 -6.43
N ARG A 207 7.80 -12.71 -5.25
CA ARG A 207 7.07 -12.49 -4.00
C ARG A 207 7.70 -11.40 -3.16
N LEU A 208 6.87 -10.71 -2.38
CA LEU A 208 7.33 -9.75 -1.38
C LEU A 208 6.58 -9.96 -0.09
N ARG A 209 7.27 -9.78 1.03
CA ARG A 209 6.73 -9.85 2.38
C ARG A 209 7.14 -8.61 3.18
N TRP A 210 6.18 -7.97 3.81
CA TRP A 210 6.37 -6.87 4.74
C TRP A 210 5.91 -7.28 6.14
N THR A 211 6.82 -7.28 7.11
CA THR A 211 6.53 -7.65 8.49
C THR A 211 6.65 -6.47 9.44
N ARG A 212 6.13 -6.63 10.67
CA ARG A 212 6.20 -5.63 11.76
C ARG A 212 5.49 -4.30 11.43
N LEU A 213 4.48 -4.33 10.56
CA LEU A 213 3.59 -3.18 10.38
C LEU A 213 2.83 -2.89 11.67
N GLY A 214 2.61 -1.62 11.99
CA GLY A 214 1.79 -1.19 13.11
C GLY A 214 0.30 -1.23 12.75
N LEU A 215 -0.54 -1.73 13.66
CA LEU A 215 -1.99 -1.72 13.53
C LEU A 215 -2.58 -0.79 14.61
N CYS A 216 -3.17 0.31 14.15
CA CYS A 216 -3.65 1.41 14.99
C CYS A 216 -5.11 1.72 14.63
N GLY A 217 -6.02 1.11 15.41
CA GLY A 217 -7.45 1.12 15.09
C GLY A 217 -7.71 0.51 13.71
N ALA A 218 -8.30 1.28 12.81
CA ALA A 218 -8.61 0.85 11.45
C ALA A 218 -7.42 0.96 10.49
N ARG A 219 -6.31 1.61 10.89
CA ARG A 219 -5.16 1.88 10.03
C ARG A 219 -4.07 0.85 10.25
N VAL A 220 -3.38 0.50 9.17
CA VAL A 220 -2.12 -0.25 9.20
C VAL A 220 -1.06 0.64 8.58
N VAL A 221 0.07 0.82 9.26
CA VAL A 221 1.15 1.71 8.80
C VAL A 221 2.51 1.05 8.92
N SER A 222 3.47 1.53 8.13
CA SER A 222 4.88 1.29 8.43
C SER A 222 5.21 1.97 9.76
N SER A 223 5.47 1.18 10.80
CA SER A 223 6.22 1.67 11.97
C SER A 223 7.68 1.53 11.60
N GLY A 224 8.57 2.49 11.89
CA GLY A 224 9.99 2.47 11.47
C GLY A 224 10.83 1.20 11.76
N GLN A 225 10.23 0.19 12.38
CA GLN A 225 10.74 -1.19 12.56
C GLN A 225 10.24 -2.20 11.49
N GLY A 226 9.51 -1.76 10.47
CA GLY A 226 8.99 -2.58 9.40
C GLY A 226 10.12 -3.22 8.59
N VAL A 227 9.98 -4.49 8.23
CA VAL A 227 10.99 -5.21 7.43
C VAL A 227 10.37 -5.71 6.15
N VAL A 228 10.95 -5.31 5.02
CA VAL A 228 10.62 -5.80 3.68
C VAL A 228 11.58 -6.93 3.31
N SER A 229 11.05 -7.96 2.67
CA SER A 229 11.84 -9.04 2.08
C SER A 229 11.26 -9.38 0.71
N MET A 230 12.11 -9.38 -0.30
CA MET A 230 11.77 -9.78 -1.67
C MET A 230 12.36 -11.16 -1.96
N TYR A 231 11.67 -11.93 -2.78
CA TYR A 231 12.07 -13.28 -3.17
C TYR A 231 11.98 -13.43 -4.68
N ASP A 232 12.96 -14.07 -5.28
CA ASP A 232 12.97 -14.45 -6.70
C ASP A 232 12.00 -15.62 -6.99
N HIS A 233 12.03 -16.10 -8.24
CA HIS A 233 11.17 -17.20 -8.70
C HIS A 233 11.56 -18.58 -8.15
N ASP A 234 12.78 -18.72 -7.62
CA ASP A 234 13.32 -19.94 -7.00
C ASP A 234 13.23 -19.88 -5.46
N ASP A 235 12.47 -18.93 -4.92
CA ASP A 235 12.32 -18.63 -3.49
C ASP A 235 13.60 -18.14 -2.78
N GLY A 236 14.63 -17.79 -3.54
CA GLY A 236 15.83 -17.11 -3.04
C GLY A 236 15.49 -15.69 -2.58
N ARG A 237 15.99 -15.29 -1.39
CA ARG A 237 15.84 -13.90 -0.91
C ARG A 237 16.78 -13.00 -1.72
N ILE A 238 16.25 -11.89 -2.23
CA ILE A 238 17.03 -10.89 -2.97
C ILE A 238 17.07 -9.55 -2.21
N PRO A 239 18.09 -8.70 -2.46
CA PRO A 239 18.15 -7.35 -1.93
C PRO A 239 16.93 -6.51 -2.34
N THR A 240 16.46 -5.63 -1.45
CA THR A 240 15.20 -4.88 -1.68
C THR A 240 15.37 -3.79 -2.74
N PHE A 241 16.55 -3.16 -2.79
CA PHE A 241 16.86 -2.06 -3.71
C PHE A 241 17.83 -2.46 -4.83
N GLY A 242 18.23 -3.73 -4.88
CA GLY A 242 19.29 -4.22 -5.76
C GLY A 242 20.62 -4.43 -5.02
N PRO A 243 21.59 -5.10 -5.65
CA PRO A 243 22.84 -5.50 -4.99
C PRO A 243 23.78 -4.32 -4.64
N ASP A 244 23.69 -3.21 -5.37
CA ASP A 244 24.60 -2.06 -5.25
C ASP A 244 23.92 -0.80 -4.67
N ALA A 245 22.65 -0.91 -4.27
CA ALA A 245 21.88 0.24 -3.79
C ALA A 245 22.29 0.65 -2.39
N ASP A 246 22.33 1.96 -2.14
CA ASP A 246 22.52 2.50 -0.79
C ASP A 246 21.22 2.34 0.04
N PRO A 247 21.20 1.49 1.08
CA PRO A 247 20.00 1.29 1.87
C PRO A 247 19.58 2.53 2.68
N SER A 248 20.51 3.48 2.90
CA SER A 248 20.26 4.70 3.68
C SER A 248 19.48 5.77 2.89
N GLU A 249 19.52 5.70 1.56
CA GLU A 249 18.71 6.52 0.64
C GLU A 249 17.31 5.90 0.40
N GLY A 250 17.07 4.71 0.96
CA GLY A 250 15.84 3.95 0.81
C GLY A 250 14.65 4.52 1.60
N VAL A 251 13.53 4.78 0.93
CA VAL A 251 12.25 5.15 1.55
C VAL A 251 11.27 3.98 1.47
N LEU A 252 10.83 3.52 2.64
CA LEU A 252 9.83 2.45 2.79
C LEU A 252 8.57 2.99 3.47
N VAL A 253 7.49 3.15 2.71
CA VAL A 253 6.22 3.66 3.23
C VAL A 253 5.08 2.69 2.93
N PHE A 254 4.27 2.41 3.94
CA PHE A 254 3.10 1.53 3.84
C PHE A 254 1.96 2.18 4.59
N GLN A 255 0.78 2.25 3.96
CA GLN A 255 -0.44 2.61 4.66
C GLN A 255 -1.66 1.90 4.06
N ALA A 256 -2.42 1.26 4.92
CA ALA A 256 -3.73 0.71 4.62
C ALA A 256 -4.78 1.18 5.62
N THR A 257 -6.03 1.07 5.19
CA THR A 257 -7.21 1.38 5.98
C THR A 257 -8.20 0.23 5.84
N GLN A 258 -8.73 -0.21 6.97
CA GLN A 258 -9.88 -1.10 7.04
C GLN A 258 -11.15 -0.30 6.75
N PHE A 259 -12.07 -0.88 5.99
CA PHE A 259 -13.34 -0.25 5.59
C PHE A 259 -14.53 -1.11 6.00
N ALA A 260 -15.65 -0.44 6.32
CA ALA A 260 -16.95 -1.08 6.41
C ALA A 260 -17.55 -1.23 5.00
N ALA A 261 -18.34 -2.28 4.79
CA ALA A 261 -19.03 -2.53 3.52
C ALA A 261 -20.07 -1.45 3.23
N ASP A 262 -20.75 -0.97 4.28
CA ASP A 262 -21.69 0.14 4.26
C ASP A 262 -21.71 0.85 5.63
N PRO A 263 -22.38 2.01 5.78
CA PRO A 263 -22.38 2.78 7.03
C PRO A 263 -23.10 2.11 8.21
N THR A 264 -23.83 1.02 7.97
CA THR A 264 -24.65 0.31 8.96
C THR A 264 -24.09 -1.07 9.33
N THR A 265 -23.13 -1.58 8.55
CA THR A 265 -22.47 -2.86 8.80
C THR A 265 -21.52 -2.73 9.99
N PRO A 266 -21.66 -3.57 11.03
CA PRO A 266 -20.72 -3.59 12.15
C PRO A 266 -19.32 -4.00 11.71
N GLY A 267 -18.35 -3.16 12.04
CA GLY A 267 -16.93 -3.47 11.93
C GLY A 267 -16.37 -3.53 10.50
N PRO A 268 -15.06 -3.75 10.39
CA PRO A 268 -14.39 -3.79 9.10
C PRO A 268 -14.62 -5.12 8.38
N SER A 269 -14.95 -5.04 7.10
CA SER A 269 -15.12 -6.20 6.20
C SER A 269 -14.17 -6.15 5.01
N ASP A 270 -13.74 -4.95 4.65
CA ASP A 270 -12.87 -4.67 3.53
C ASP A 270 -11.56 -4.01 4.01
N LEU A 271 -10.54 -4.02 3.16
CA LEU A 271 -9.26 -3.39 3.46
C LEU A 271 -8.59 -2.96 2.18
N GLY A 272 -8.04 -1.75 2.14
CA GLY A 272 -7.21 -1.33 1.02
C GLY A 272 -6.16 -0.32 1.43
N GLY A 273 -5.18 -0.14 0.56
CA GLY A 273 -4.04 0.69 0.88
C GLY A 273 -3.09 0.87 -0.29
N VAL A 274 -2.01 1.57 0.01
CA VAL A 274 -0.90 1.81 -0.91
C VAL A 274 0.41 1.59 -0.16
N PHE A 275 1.44 1.24 -0.91
CA PHE A 275 2.80 1.27 -0.39
C PHE A 275 3.77 1.74 -1.46
N ALA A 276 4.93 2.20 -1.01
CA ALA A 276 6.06 2.46 -1.87
C ALA A 276 7.36 2.02 -1.21
N ILE A 277 8.23 1.46 -2.03
CA ILE A 277 9.60 1.05 -1.72
C ILE A 277 10.46 1.74 -2.75
N GLN A 278 11.25 2.72 -2.33
CA GLN A 278 11.98 3.62 -3.22
C GLN A 278 13.44 3.60 -2.80
N GLY A 279 14.31 3.21 -3.71
CA GLY A 279 15.75 3.37 -3.58
C GLY A 279 16.26 4.42 -4.56
N ASP A 280 17.57 4.50 -4.67
CA ASP A 280 18.31 5.33 -5.62
C ASP A 280 18.09 4.92 -7.09
N ALA A 281 18.08 3.62 -7.37
CA ALA A 281 18.04 3.06 -8.73
C ALA A 281 16.71 2.41 -9.09
N SER A 282 15.81 2.19 -8.13
CA SER A 282 14.52 1.55 -8.37
C SER A 282 13.41 2.04 -7.46
N SER A 283 12.18 1.93 -7.93
CA SER A 283 10.99 2.19 -7.12
C SER A 283 9.90 1.17 -7.42
N LEU A 284 9.30 0.64 -6.37
CA LEU A 284 8.11 -0.20 -6.41
C LEU A 284 6.98 0.56 -5.72
N THR A 285 5.93 0.86 -6.47
CA THR A 285 4.70 1.43 -5.92
C THR A 285 3.57 0.45 -6.11
N ALA A 286 2.62 0.44 -5.18
CA ALA A 286 1.53 -0.50 -5.21
C ALA A 286 0.26 0.07 -4.62
N VAL A 287 -0.84 -0.49 -5.08
CA VAL A 287 -2.19 -0.26 -4.59
C VAL A 287 -2.91 -1.59 -4.50
N PHE A 288 -3.59 -1.83 -3.40
CA PHE A 288 -4.23 -3.11 -3.13
C PHE A 288 -5.59 -2.91 -2.48
N LEU A 289 -6.47 -3.87 -2.75
CA LEU A 289 -7.84 -3.82 -2.25
C LEU A 289 -8.42 -5.22 -2.06
N SER A 290 -8.84 -5.50 -0.84
CA SER A 290 -9.64 -6.65 -0.43
C SER A 290 -11.08 -6.18 -0.27
N ARG A 291 -11.99 -6.89 -0.93
CA ARG A 291 -13.44 -6.73 -0.75
C ARG A 291 -14.03 -8.08 -0.34
N GLY A 292 -14.83 -8.10 0.72
CA GLY A 292 -15.68 -9.23 1.07
C GLY A 292 -14.97 -10.58 1.08
N GLY A 293 -14.05 -10.76 2.03
CA GLY A 293 -13.52 -12.08 2.38
C GLY A 293 -13.90 -12.40 3.82
N SER A 294 -14.60 -13.51 4.04
CA SER A 294 -14.92 -14.04 5.35
C SER A 294 -13.67 -13.98 6.24
N ALA A 295 -13.80 -13.37 7.42
CA ALA A 295 -12.87 -13.68 8.50
C ALA A 295 -13.03 -15.18 8.78
N ALA A 296 -12.25 -16.02 8.10
CA ALA A 296 -12.07 -17.37 8.57
C ALA A 296 -11.39 -17.22 9.93
N ALA A 297 -12.12 -17.56 11.00
CA ALA A 297 -11.51 -17.83 12.28
C ALA A 297 -10.46 -18.92 11.99
N ILE A 298 -9.18 -18.54 12.08
CA ILE A 298 -8.11 -19.53 12.10
C ILE A 298 -8.19 -20.14 13.50
N PRO A 299 -8.40 -21.47 13.61
CA PRO A 299 -8.48 -22.15 14.89
C PRO A 299 -7.24 -21.93 15.75
#